data_AF-A0A0G1W8U7-F1
#
_entry.id   AF-A0A0G1W8U7-F1
#
_cell.length_a   1.000
_cell.length_b   1.000
_cell.length_c   1.000
_cell.angle_alpha   90.00
_cell.angle_beta   90.00
_cell.angle_gamma   90.00
#
_symmetry.space_group_name_H-M   'P 1'
#
loop_
_entity.id
_entity.type
_entity.pdbx_description
1 polymer ?
#
loop_
_entity_poly.entity_id
_entity_poly.type
_entity_poly.pdbx_seq_one_letter_code
_entity_poly.pdbx_strand_id
1 'polypeptide(L)'
;MAKYKNTLQRGSVRILVFREAGVWYAVALEFNIVETGDTSREAMLLLFEAVQGYLESAKKTKARPHILNQAVDREYEEKWRGSIQAKRQPNSVFFAGRMNILGGRALVPA
;
A
#
# COMPACT_ATOMS: atom_id res chain seq x y z
N MET A 1 -0.12 -17.98 16.73
CA MET A 1 -0.96 -17.05 15.96
C MET A 1 -0.24 -15.70 15.87
N ALA A 2 0.21 -15.30 14.69
CA ALA A 2 0.92 -14.03 14.52
C ALA A 2 -0.07 -12.86 14.70
N LYS A 3 0.15 -12.00 15.70
CA LYS A 3 -0.60 -10.76 15.91
C LYS A 3 -0.23 -9.76 14.80
N TYR A 4 -1.02 -9.68 13.74
CA TYR A 4 -0.89 -8.60 12.76
C TYR A 4 -1.29 -7.27 13.40
N LYS A 5 -0.28 -6.47 13.77
CA LYS A 5 -0.37 -5.16 14.44
C LYS A 5 0.22 -4.04 13.56
N ASN A 6 0.22 -4.22 12.24
CA ASN A 6 0.99 -3.39 11.33
C ASN A 6 0.54 -1.93 11.29
N THR A 7 -0.75 -1.61 11.24
CA THR A 7 -1.19 -0.21 11.04
C THR A 7 -1.44 0.56 12.33
N LEU A 8 -2.01 -0.08 13.35
CA LEU A 8 -2.25 0.57 14.64
C LEU A 8 -1.01 0.69 15.52
N GLN A 9 0.05 -0.12 15.31
CA GLN A 9 1.28 -0.03 16.08
C GLN A 9 2.48 0.51 15.30
N ARG A 10 2.58 0.29 13.98
CA ARG A 10 3.70 0.83 13.17
C ARG A 10 3.36 2.09 12.41
N GLY A 11 2.07 2.43 12.29
CA GLY A 11 1.63 3.65 11.65
C GLY A 11 2.10 3.83 10.22
N SER A 12 2.33 2.74 9.50
CA SER A 12 2.76 2.77 8.11
C SER A 12 2.11 1.65 7.31
N VAL A 13 1.94 1.92 6.02
CA VAL A 13 1.35 1.03 5.03
C VAL A 13 2.35 0.88 3.91
N ARG A 14 2.59 -0.35 3.47
CA ARG A 14 3.43 -0.64 2.32
C ARG A 14 2.65 -0.34 1.05
N ILE A 15 3.34 0.35 0.16
CA ILE A 15 2.83 0.77 -1.13
C ILE A 15 3.68 0.11 -2.21
N LEU A 16 3.00 -0.42 -3.21
CA LEU A 16 3.60 -0.96 -4.43
C LEU A 16 2.92 -0.32 -5.63
N VAL A 17 3.68 0.27 -6.54
CA VAL A 17 3.20 0.80 -7.81
C VAL A 17 3.96 0.12 -8.94
N PHE A 18 3.25 -0.57 -9.81
CA PHE A 18 3.83 -1.36 -10.88
C PHE A 18 2.97 -1.36 -12.14
N ARG A 19 3.56 -1.75 -13.26
CA ARG A 19 2.90 -1.86 -14.55
C ARG A 19 2.82 -3.31 -14.97
N GLU A 20 1.63 -3.73 -15.36
CA GLU A 20 1.38 -5.09 -15.85
C GLU A 20 0.35 -5.04 -16.98
N ALA A 21 0.61 -5.75 -18.07
CA ALA A 21 -0.24 -5.78 -19.27
C ALA A 21 -0.64 -4.37 -19.79
N GLY A 22 0.24 -3.37 -19.64
CA GLY A 22 0.00 -2.01 -20.09
C GLY A 22 -0.69 -1.10 -19.07
N VAL A 23 -1.28 -1.65 -18.00
CA VAL A 23 -2.02 -0.93 -16.95
C VAL A 23 -1.12 -0.63 -15.76
N TRP A 24 -1.28 0.55 -15.13
CA TRP A 24 -0.62 0.86 -13.87
C TRP A 24 -1.50 0.47 -12.69
N TYR A 25 -0.91 -0.26 -11.76
CA TYR A 25 -1.50 -0.67 -10.50
C TYR A 25 -0.80 0.01 -9.34
N ALA A 26 -1.56 0.46 -8.37
CA ALA A 26 -1.07 0.95 -7.08
C ALA A 26 -1.77 0.17 -5.97
N VAL A 27 -1.00 -0.40 -5.05
CA VAL A 27 -1.49 -1.31 -4.03
C VAL A 27 -1.06 -0.85 -2.64
N ALA A 28 -2.02 -0.77 -1.71
CA ALA A 28 -1.79 -0.61 -0.28
C ALA A 28 -1.94 -1.98 0.40
N LEU A 29 -0.80 -2.64 0.65
CA LEU A 29 -0.73 -4.05 1.01
C LEU A 29 -1.54 -4.38 2.27
N GLU A 30 -1.39 -3.62 3.35
CA GLU A 30 -2.04 -3.90 4.64
C GLU A 30 -3.57 -3.70 4.64
N PHE A 31 -4.10 -3.05 3.60
CA PHE A 31 -5.54 -2.83 3.43
C PHE A 31 -6.14 -3.64 2.27
N ASN A 32 -5.31 -4.34 1.49
CA ASN A 32 -5.71 -4.99 0.24
C ASN A 32 -6.51 -4.04 -0.68
N ILE A 33 -6.12 -2.76 -0.72
CA ILE A 33 -6.70 -1.77 -1.64
C ILE A 33 -5.81 -1.73 -2.88
N VAL A 34 -6.45 -1.82 -4.05
CA VAL A 34 -5.81 -1.77 -5.36
C VAL A 34 -6.53 -0.70 -6.18
N GLU A 35 -5.76 0.21 -6.73
CA GLU A 35 -6.24 1.21 -7.69
C GLU A 35 -5.47 1.10 -9.00
N THR A 36 -6.12 1.50 -10.09
CA THR A 36 -5.54 1.48 -11.43
C THR A 36 -5.58 2.85 -12.06
N GLY A 37 -4.63 3.14 -12.96
CA GLY A 37 -4.62 4.38 -13.74
C GLY A 37 -3.89 4.22 -15.07
N ASP A 38 -4.02 5.24 -15.92
CA ASP A 38 -3.33 5.33 -17.20
C ASP A 38 -1.85 5.68 -17.00
N THR A 39 -1.52 6.32 -15.88
CA THR A 39 -0.14 6.62 -15.46
C THR A 39 0.16 6.12 -14.05
N SER A 40 1.45 5.90 -13.76
CA SER A 40 1.89 5.49 -12.41
C SER A 40 1.50 6.48 -11.32
N ARG A 41 1.53 7.79 -11.64
CA ARG A 41 1.17 8.86 -10.71
C ARG A 41 -0.33 8.93 -10.46
N GLU A 42 -1.14 8.70 -11.49
CA GLU A 42 -2.58 8.64 -11.36
C GLU A 42 -3.00 7.47 -10.47
N ALA A 43 -2.52 6.26 -10.75
CA ALA A 43 -2.79 5.09 -9.90
C ALA A 43 -2.38 5.35 -8.44
N MET A 44 -1.22 5.97 -8.22
CA MET A 44 -0.73 6.31 -6.89
C MET A 44 -1.58 7.37 -6.18
N LEU A 45 -2.08 8.39 -6.91
CA LEU A 45 -2.98 9.41 -6.38
C LEU A 45 -4.31 8.80 -5.95
N LEU A 46 -4.93 8.01 -6.83
CA LEU A 46 -6.18 7.30 -6.56
C LEU A 46 -6.04 6.39 -5.33
N LEU A 47 -4.92 5.67 -5.22
CA LEU A 47 -4.63 4.83 -4.05
C LEU A 47 -4.60 5.67 -2.76
N PHE A 48 -3.98 6.84 -2.78
CA PHE A 48 -3.90 7.69 -1.58
C PHE A 48 -5.26 8.22 -1.16
N GLU A 49 -6.12 8.60 -2.12
CA GLU A 49 -7.50 8.99 -1.84
C GLU A 49 -8.31 7.81 -1.26
N ALA A 50 -8.19 6.63 -1.87
CA ALA A 50 -8.86 5.41 -1.40
C ALA A 50 -8.40 5.03 0.04
N VAL A 51 -7.10 5.08 0.31
CA VAL A 51 -6.55 4.83 1.65
C VAL A 51 -7.06 5.84 2.66
N GLN A 52 -7.10 7.13 2.31
CA GLN A 52 -7.64 8.16 3.21
C GLN A 52 -9.13 7.90 3.50
N GLY A 53 -9.94 7.66 2.46
CA GLY A 53 -11.35 7.36 2.61
C GLY A 53 -11.60 6.09 3.43
N TYR A 54 -10.76 5.07 3.27
CA TYR A 54 -10.81 3.84 4.05
C TYR A 54 -10.54 4.09 5.54
N LEU A 55 -9.48 4.84 5.87
CA LEU A 55 -9.13 5.21 7.24
C LEU A 55 -10.21 6.08 7.91
N GLU A 56 -10.75 7.05 7.19
CA GLU A 56 -11.83 7.90 7.68
C GLU A 56 -13.10 7.08 7.95
N SER A 57 -13.44 6.15 7.06
CA SER A 57 -14.60 5.25 7.22
C SER A 57 -14.44 4.31 8.40
N ALA A 58 -13.24 3.72 8.57
CA ALA A 58 -12.90 2.89 9.72
C ALA A 58 -13.05 3.66 11.05
N LYS A 59 -12.59 4.92 11.07
CA LYS A 59 -12.71 5.81 12.23
C LYS A 59 -14.18 6.14 12.54
N LYS A 60 -14.96 6.53 11.54
CA LYS A 60 -16.38 6.90 11.70
C LYS A 60 -17.24 5.73 12.21
N THR A 61 -16.99 4.53 11.68
CA THR A 61 -17.74 3.31 12.03
C THR A 61 -17.26 2.64 13.31
N LYS A 62 -16.21 3.18 13.97
CA LYS A 62 -15.53 2.54 15.11
C LYS A 62 -15.19 1.08 14.79
N ALA A 63 -14.73 0.85 13.57
CA ALA A 63 -14.49 -0.49 13.07
C ALA A 63 -13.46 -1.23 13.93
N ARG A 64 -13.60 -2.54 13.99
CA ARG A 64 -12.67 -3.38 14.74
C ARG A 64 -11.26 -3.28 14.12
N PRO A 65 -10.19 -3.28 14.93
CA PRO A 65 -8.80 -3.18 14.49
C PRO A 65 -8.36 -4.10 13.33
N HIS A 66 -9.01 -5.25 13.15
CA HIS A 66 -8.64 -6.24 12.15
C HIS A 66 -8.76 -5.71 10.72
N ILE A 67 -9.68 -4.78 10.44
CA ILE A 67 -9.86 -4.24 9.09
C ILE A 67 -8.65 -3.41 8.66
N LEU A 68 -7.90 -2.84 9.61
CA LEU A 68 -6.69 -2.08 9.33
C LEU A 68 -5.46 -3.00 9.23
N ASN A 69 -5.58 -4.26 9.65
CA ASN A 69 -4.48 -5.21 9.77
C ASN A 69 -4.82 -6.50 9.02
N GLN A 70 -5.23 -6.35 7.77
CA GLN A 70 -5.62 -7.50 6.96
C GLN A 70 -4.40 -8.37 6.65
N ALA A 71 -4.66 -9.66 6.42
CA ALA A 71 -3.66 -10.52 5.82
C ALA A 71 -3.38 -10.01 4.40
N VAL A 72 -2.12 -9.70 4.12
CA VAL A 72 -1.70 -9.18 2.82
C VAL A 72 -1.84 -10.27 1.77
N ASP A 73 -2.35 -9.91 0.60
CA ASP A 73 -2.38 -10.82 -0.54
C ASP A 73 -0.96 -11.29 -0.90
N ARG A 74 -0.81 -12.60 -1.08
CA ARG A 74 0.46 -13.24 -1.35
C ARG A 74 1.11 -12.71 -2.63
N GLU A 75 0.33 -12.43 -3.66
CA GLU A 75 0.86 -11.93 -4.94
C GLU A 75 1.59 -10.60 -4.73
N TYR A 76 0.93 -9.64 -4.05
CA TYR A 76 1.49 -8.32 -3.82
C TYR A 76 2.62 -8.33 -2.78
N GLU A 77 2.55 -9.21 -1.78
CA GLU A 77 3.65 -9.44 -0.84
C GLU A 77 4.92 -9.90 -1.57
N GLU A 78 4.80 -10.86 -2.49
CA GLU A 78 5.92 -11.38 -3.27
C GLU A 78 6.47 -10.32 -4.23
N LYS A 79 5.60 -9.59 -4.97
CA LYS A 79 6.03 -8.48 -5.85
C LYS A 79 6.74 -7.38 -5.07
N TRP A 80 6.21 -6.97 -3.91
CA TRP A 80 6.84 -5.95 -3.07
C TRP A 80 8.19 -6.44 -2.54
N ARG A 81 8.30 -7.67 -2.03
CA ARG A 81 9.58 -8.22 -1.57
C ARG A 81 10.61 -8.31 -2.70
N GLY A 82 10.20 -8.77 -3.87
CA GLY A 82 11.05 -8.83 -5.06
C GLY A 82 11.57 -7.45 -5.44
N SER A 83 10.72 -6.42 -5.39
CA SER A 83 11.10 -5.05 -5.73
C SER A 83 12.12 -4.42 -4.76
N ILE A 84 12.07 -4.79 -3.46
CA ILE A 84 13.01 -4.29 -2.45
C ILE A 84 14.34 -5.05 -2.47
N GLN A 85 14.33 -6.35 -2.76
CA GLN A 85 15.54 -7.18 -2.77
C GLN A 85 16.34 -7.07 -4.08
N ALA A 86 15.69 -6.67 -5.18
CA ALA A 86 16.35 -6.57 -6.46
C ALA A 86 17.34 -5.39 -6.49
N LYS A 87 18.62 -5.67 -6.78
CA LYS A 87 19.66 -4.64 -7.02
C LYS A 87 19.35 -3.74 -8.24
N ARG A 88 18.47 -4.21 -9.14
CA ARG A 88 17.88 -3.46 -10.25
C ARG A 88 16.38 -3.71 -10.20
N GLN A 89 15.59 -2.65 -9.97
CA GLN A 89 14.15 -2.79 -10.07
C GLN A 89 13.79 -3.21 -11.51
N PRO A 90 12.90 -4.19 -11.71
CA PRO A 90 12.40 -4.49 -13.03
C PRO A 90 11.74 -3.23 -13.61
N ASN A 91 11.91 -2.95 -14.90
CA ASN A 91 11.40 -1.75 -15.58
C ASN A 91 9.87 -1.51 -15.40
N SER A 92 9.15 -2.49 -14.85
CA SER A 92 7.74 -2.45 -14.54
C SER A 92 7.41 -1.88 -13.16
N VAL A 93 8.34 -1.77 -12.20
CA VAL A 93 8.04 -1.20 -10.87
C VAL A 93 8.41 0.27 -10.86
N PHE A 94 7.43 1.12 -10.53
CA PHE A 94 7.62 2.56 -10.38
C PHE A 94 7.97 2.95 -8.96
N PHE A 95 7.34 2.33 -7.97
CA PHE A 95 7.55 2.65 -6.56
C PHE A 95 7.31 1.44 -5.68
N ALA A 96 8.17 1.22 -4.69
CA ALA A 96 7.96 0.28 -3.63
C ALA A 96 8.49 0.89 -2.33
N GLY A 97 7.61 1.14 -1.37
CA GLY A 97 7.98 1.87 -0.17
C GLY A 97 6.96 1.77 0.95
N ARG A 98 7.12 2.64 1.95
CA ARG A 98 6.19 2.75 3.08
C ARG A 98 5.65 4.18 3.16
N MET A 99 4.34 4.29 3.35
CA MET A 99 3.65 5.54 3.65
C MET A 99 3.31 5.57 5.13
N ASN A 100 3.71 6.63 5.84
CA ASN A 100 3.30 6.85 7.23
C ASN A 100 1.87 7.40 7.28
N ILE A 101 1.05 6.81 8.15
CA ILE A 101 -0.37 7.16 8.35
C ILE A 101 -0.64 7.77 9.75
N LEU A 102 0.33 7.75 10.67
CA LEU A 102 0.19 8.30 12.03
C LEU A 102 0.73 9.72 12.20
N GLY A 103 1.34 10.31 11.17
CA GLY A 103 1.80 11.69 11.18
C GLY A 103 1.40 12.37 9.89
N GLY A 104 0.85 13.58 9.96
CA GLY A 104 0.59 14.39 8.78
C GLY A 104 1.85 14.48 7.93
N ARG A 105 1.76 14.02 6.68
CA ARG A 105 2.74 14.19 5.59
C ARG A 105 4.20 13.84 5.93
N ALA A 106 4.61 12.60 5.67
CA ALA A 106 5.96 12.31 5.16
C ALA A 106 6.03 10.93 4.52
N LEU A 107 6.17 10.90 3.18
CA LEU A 107 6.69 9.74 2.46
C LEU A 107 8.18 9.66 2.79
N VAL A 108 8.62 8.58 3.44
CA VAL A 108 10.05 8.33 3.68
C VAL A 108 10.50 7.35 2.60
N PRO A 109 11.40 7.77 1.67
CA PRO A 109 12.00 6.85 0.71
C PRO A 109 12.82 5.78 1.44
N ALA A 110 12.89 4.58 0.86
CA ALA A 110 13.77 3.52 1.30
C ALA A 110 15.24 3.85 1.02
#